data_AF-W1YDM4-F1
#
_entry.id   AF-W1YDM4-F1
#
_cell.length_a   1.000
_cell.length_b   1.000
_cell.length_c   1.000
_cell.angle_alpha   90.00
_cell.angle_beta   90.00
_cell.angle_gamma   90.00
#
_symmetry.space_group_name_H-M   'P 1'
#
loop_
_entity.id
_entity.type
_entity.pdbx_description
1 polymer ?
#
loop_
_entity_poly.entity_id
_entity_poly.type
_entity_poly.pdbx_seq_one_letter_code
_entity_poly.pdbx_strand_id
1 'polypeptide(L)'
;SAFSQMYNALQDSTIAGAIASSTLSTLFALALLASGQNSTITGTLTGQIVMEGFLHMRLPQWFIRLATRLFALLPVMIVAVVFGHQEKTLDQLLVYSQVFLSIALPFSIFPLIYLTSKKSLMG
;
A
#
# COMPACT_ATOMS: atom_id res chain seq x y z
N SER A 1 -9.24 11.24 11.74
CA SER A 1 -8.54 10.08 11.12
C SER A 1 -8.02 9.11 12.19
N ALA A 2 -8.01 7.79 11.93
CA ALA A 2 -7.53 6.79 12.90
C ALA A 2 -6.07 7.00 13.35
N PHE A 3 -5.25 7.58 12.47
CA PHE A 3 -3.87 7.97 12.75
C PHE A 3 -3.75 9.00 13.89
N SER A 4 -4.56 10.07 13.87
CA SER A 4 -4.50 11.09 14.92
C SER A 4 -4.97 10.54 16.27
N GLN A 5 -5.91 9.60 16.27
CA GLN A 5 -6.38 8.94 17.48
C GLN A 5 -5.33 8.00 18.08
N MET A 6 -4.64 7.18 17.28
CA MET A 6 -3.52 6.36 17.79
C MET A 6 -2.33 7.20 18.25
N TYR A 7 -1.97 8.24 17.48
CA TYR A 7 -0.87 9.13 17.86
C TYR A 7 -1.17 9.85 19.18
N ASN A 8 -2.37 10.41 19.33
CA ASN A 8 -2.78 11.07 20.57
C ASN A 8 -2.94 10.09 21.75
N ALA A 9 -3.37 8.85 21.50
CA ALA A 9 -3.45 7.82 22.53
C ALA A 9 -2.07 7.37 23.04
N LEU A 10 -1.06 7.35 22.15
CA LEU A 10 0.33 7.10 22.54
C LEU A 10 0.97 8.31 23.23
N GLN A 11 0.47 9.52 22.95
CA GLN A 11 0.89 10.77 23.59
C GLN A 11 0.24 11.01 24.98
N ASP A 12 -0.72 10.18 25.39
CA ASP A 12 -1.39 10.32 26.69
C ASP A 12 -0.52 9.74 27.83
N SER A 13 -0.13 10.63 28.75
CA SER A 13 0.70 10.31 29.92
C SER A 13 0.04 9.37 30.92
N THR A 14 -1.27 9.16 30.82
CA THR A 14 -2.07 8.31 31.73
C THR A 14 -1.88 6.81 31.45
N ILE A 15 -1.49 6.44 30.22
CA ILE A 15 -1.32 5.04 29.79
C ILE A 15 0.15 4.64 29.68
N ALA A 16 1.04 5.56 29.28
CA ALA A 16 2.44 5.23 28.97
C ALA A 16 3.48 5.77 29.98
N GLY A 17 3.10 6.66 30.91
CA GLY A 17 4.07 7.40 31.72
C GLY A 17 4.74 8.51 30.91
N ALA A 18 4.85 9.71 31.50
CA ALA A 18 5.13 10.97 30.78
C ALA A 18 6.40 10.99 29.90
N ILE A 19 7.35 10.07 30.10
CA ILE A 19 8.62 9.99 29.35
C ILE A 19 8.56 8.93 28.24
N ALA A 20 7.80 7.84 28.41
CA ALA A 20 7.66 6.80 27.38
C ALA A 20 6.66 7.22 26.28
N SER A 21 5.72 8.10 26.62
CA SER A 21 4.68 8.57 25.73
C SER A 21 5.20 9.33 24.48
N SER A 22 6.13 10.28 24.68
CA SER A 22 6.71 11.03 23.55
C SER A 22 7.57 10.13 22.67
N THR A 23 8.39 9.26 23.28
CA THR A 23 9.30 8.35 22.56
C THR A 23 8.56 7.28 21.75
N LEU A 24 7.46 6.73 22.27
CA LEU A 24 6.60 5.80 21.52
C LEU A 24 5.98 6.46 20.28
N SER A 25 5.53 7.71 20.42
CA SER A 25 4.88 8.44 19.33
C SER A 25 5.85 8.72 18.17
N THR A 26 7.11 9.07 18.48
CA THR A 26 8.17 9.23 17.45
C THR A 26 8.57 7.90 16.83
N LEU A 27 8.70 6.83 17.61
CA LEU A 27 8.98 5.49 17.10
C LEU A 27 7.88 4.99 16.16
N PHE A 28 6.62 5.24 16.49
CA PHE A 28 5.48 4.90 15.64
C PHE A 28 5.54 5.67 14.31
N ALA A 29 5.81 6.98 14.35
CA ALA A 29 5.97 7.79 13.14
C ALA A 29 7.14 7.30 12.26
N LEU A 30 8.28 6.96 12.87
CA LEU A 30 9.43 6.37 12.17
C LEU A 30 9.09 5.00 11.55
N ALA A 31 8.40 4.15 12.29
CA ALA A 31 7.98 2.83 11.81
C ALA A 31 7.03 2.95 10.60
N LEU A 32 6.10 3.91 10.62
CA LEU A 32 5.23 4.19 9.49
C LEU A 32 6.00 4.70 8.26
N LEU A 33 6.96 5.60 8.47
CA LEU A 33 7.81 6.10 7.39
C LEU A 33 8.64 4.96 6.78
N ALA A 34 9.27 4.14 7.62
CA ALA A 34 10.05 2.99 7.21
C ALA A 34 9.19 1.96 6.44
N SER A 35 7.97 1.68 6.93
CA SER A 35 7.00 0.81 6.26
C SER A 35 6.65 1.32 4.84
N GLY A 36 6.44 2.63 4.70
CA GLY A 36 6.16 3.25 3.40
C GLY A 36 7.31 3.14 2.39
N GLN A 37 8.57 3.22 2.86
CA GLN A 37 9.73 3.02 1.99
C GLN A 37 9.84 1.57 1.50
N ASN A 38 9.64 0.60 2.41
CA ASN A 38 9.71 -0.82 2.06
C ASN A 38 8.62 -1.23 1.05
N SER A 39 7.40 -0.71 1.22
CA SER A 39 6.29 -0.92 0.28
C SER A 39 6.61 -0.38 -1.12
N THR A 40 7.25 0.79 -1.19
CA THR A 40 7.62 1.40 -2.48
C THR A 40 8.66 0.57 -3.23
N ILE A 41 9.69 0.08 -2.54
CA ILE A 41 10.77 -0.73 -3.15
C ILE A 41 10.22 -2.05 -3.67
N THR A 42 9.44 -2.76 -2.85
CA THR A 42 8.81 -4.02 -3.26
C THR A 42 7.85 -3.80 -4.44
N GLY A 43 7.10 -2.69 -4.44
CA GLY A 43 6.19 -2.35 -5.53
C GLY A 43 6.89 -2.13 -6.88
N THR A 44 8.04 -1.45 -6.91
CA THR A 44 8.77 -1.20 -8.17
C THR A 44 9.45 -2.46 -8.70
N LEU A 45 9.99 -3.30 -7.81
CA LEU A 45 10.59 -4.59 -8.20
C LEU A 45 9.54 -5.56 -8.74
N THR A 46 8.40 -5.73 -8.05
CA THR A 46 7.29 -6.56 -8.53
C THR A 46 6.75 -6.04 -9.86
N GLY A 47 6.59 -4.72 -9.99
CA GLY A 47 6.17 -4.08 -11.25
C GLY A 47 7.13 -4.39 -12.40
N GLN A 48 8.45 -4.39 -12.15
CA GLN A 48 9.42 -4.80 -13.16
C GLN A 48 9.32 -6.27 -13.54
N ILE A 49 9.22 -7.17 -12.57
CA ILE A 49 9.11 -8.61 -12.83
C ILE A 49 7.84 -8.92 -13.65
N VAL A 50 6.72 -8.28 -13.32
CA VAL A 50 5.47 -8.45 -14.07
C VAL A 50 5.57 -7.84 -15.47
N MET A 51 6.13 -6.64 -15.63
CA MET A 51 6.27 -6.01 -16.95
C MET A 51 7.25 -6.75 -17.86
N GLU A 52 8.35 -7.27 -17.32
CA GLU A 52 9.30 -8.08 -18.08
C GLU A 52 8.75 -9.49 -18.39
N GLY A 53 8.00 -10.10 -17.46
CA GLY A 53 7.44 -11.43 -17.65
C GLY A 53 6.21 -11.48 -18.55
N PHE A 54 5.28 -10.52 -18.40
CA PHE A 54 4.03 -10.51 -19.17
C PHE A 54 4.11 -9.66 -20.45
N LEU A 55 4.71 -8.47 -20.37
CA LEU A 55 4.81 -7.54 -21.51
C LEU A 55 6.13 -7.65 -22.28
N HIS A 56 7.14 -8.37 -21.77
CA HIS A 56 8.49 -8.47 -22.34
C HIS A 56 9.15 -7.10 -22.62
N MET A 57 8.75 -6.07 -21.88
CA MET A 57 9.25 -4.70 -22.03
C MET A 57 10.07 -4.30 -20.82
N ARG A 58 11.33 -3.88 -21.04
CA ARG A 58 12.20 -3.36 -19.99
C ARG A 58 12.02 -1.85 -19.84
N LEU A 59 11.21 -1.46 -18.86
CA LEU A 59 11.02 -0.05 -18.49
C LEU A 59 11.89 0.35 -17.30
N PRO A 60 12.42 1.58 -17.26
CA PRO A 60 13.21 2.07 -16.14
C PRO A 60 12.37 2.15 -14.85
N GLN A 61 12.97 1.77 -13.71
CA GLN A 61 12.37 1.76 -12.36
C GLN A 61 11.61 3.07 -12.04
N TRP A 62 12.16 4.22 -12.41
CA TRP A 62 11.56 5.53 -12.15
C TRP A 62 10.24 5.73 -12.88
N PHE A 63 10.11 5.22 -14.12
CA PHE A 63 8.88 5.32 -14.90
C PHE A 63 7.76 4.48 -14.28
N ILE A 64 8.08 3.24 -13.87
CA ILE A 64 7.12 2.36 -13.19
C ILE A 64 6.66 2.99 -11.87
N ARG A 65 7.59 3.57 -11.10
CA ARG A 65 7.28 4.29 -9.86
C ARG A 65 6.38 5.50 -10.09
N LEU A 66 6.64 6.28 -11.13
CA LEU A 66 5.84 7.46 -11.48
C LEU A 66 4.43 7.04 -11.93
N ALA A 67 4.34 6.05 -12.82
CA ALA A 67 3.08 5.55 -13.34
C ALA A 67 2.21 4.96 -12.21
N THR A 68 2.76 4.08 -11.38
CA THR A 68 2.03 3.50 -10.23
C THR A 68 1.58 4.57 -9.23
N ARG A 69 2.41 5.59 -8.95
CA ARG A 69 1.98 6.73 -8.12
C ARG A 69 0.90 7.56 -8.77
N LEU A 70 0.99 7.88 -10.06
CA LEU A 70 -0.03 8.64 -10.79
C LEU A 70 -1.35 7.89 -10.80
N PHE A 71 -1.33 6.59 -11.10
CA PHE A 71 -2.53 5.76 -11.07
C PHE A 71 -3.13 5.61 -9.66
N ALA A 72 -2.31 5.56 -8.61
CA ALA A 72 -2.80 5.53 -7.23
C ALA A 72 -3.33 6.90 -6.75
N LEU A 73 -2.71 7.99 -7.17
CA LEU A 73 -3.08 9.36 -6.78
C LEU A 73 -4.27 9.90 -7.56
N LEU A 74 -4.47 9.48 -8.81
CA LEU A 74 -5.62 9.89 -9.64
C LEU A 74 -6.98 9.67 -8.98
N PRO A 75 -7.34 8.46 -8.50
CA PRO A 75 -8.63 8.25 -7.85
C PRO A 75 -8.74 9.04 -6.54
N VAL A 76 -7.63 9.21 -5.80
CA VAL A 76 -7.59 10.03 -4.58
C VAL A 76 -7.85 11.50 -4.90
N MET A 77 -7.23 12.04 -5.95
CA MET A 77 -7.43 13.43 -6.40
C MET A 77 -8.84 13.67 -6.91
N ILE A 78 -9.40 12.74 -7.69
CA ILE A 78 -10.77 12.84 -8.20
C ILE A 78 -11.76 12.87 -7.02
N VAL A 79 -11.60 11.97 -6.05
CA VAL A 79 -12.45 11.93 -4.86
C VAL A 79 -12.28 13.20 -4.02
N ALA A 80 -11.05 13.70 -3.83
CA ALA A 80 -10.79 14.93 -3.08
C ALA A 80 -11.44 16.17 -3.72
N VAL A 81 -11.43 16.27 -5.05
CA VAL A 81 -12.04 17.39 -5.79
C VAL A 81 -13.56 17.29 -5.82
N VAL A 82 -14.13 16.08 -5.95
CA VAL A 82 -15.59 15.88 -6.04
C VAL A 82 -16.28 15.94 -4.67
N PHE A 83 -15.64 15.44 -3.59
CA PHE A 83 -16.29 15.23 -2.29
C PHE A 83 -15.85 16.16 -1.15
N GLY A 84 -15.05 17.20 -1.43
CA GLY A 84 -14.73 18.32 -0.55
C GLY A 84 -14.97 18.14 0.97
N HIS A 85 -13.92 17.82 1.72
CA HIS A 85 -13.85 17.93 3.20
C HIS A 85 -14.78 17.07 4.08
N GLN A 86 -15.50 16.06 3.57
CA GLN A 86 -16.24 15.13 4.43
C GLN A 86 -15.46 13.84 4.72
N GLU A 87 -14.94 13.70 5.95
CA GLU A 87 -14.10 12.57 6.43
C GLU A 87 -14.66 11.16 6.13
N LYS A 88 -15.98 11.01 5.93
CA LYS A 88 -16.63 9.72 5.64
C LYS A 88 -16.23 9.07 4.32
N THR A 89 -15.75 9.85 3.35
CA THR A 89 -15.40 9.34 2.00
C THR A 89 -13.98 8.78 1.92
N LEU A 90 -13.07 9.23 2.78
CA LEU A 90 -11.71 8.69 2.87
C LEU A 90 -11.71 7.24 3.38
N ASP A 91 -12.52 6.93 4.40
CA ASP A 91 -12.67 5.57 4.90
C ASP A 91 -13.30 4.64 3.85
N GLN A 92 -14.28 5.12 3.08
CA GLN A 92 -14.84 4.35 1.97
C GLN A 92 -13.80 4.11 0.85
N LEU A 93 -12.97 5.08 0.52
CA LEU A 93 -11.92 4.92 -0.50
C LEU A 93 -10.84 3.91 -0.07
N LEU A 94 -10.52 3.88 1.24
CA LEU A 94 -9.65 2.85 1.82
C LEU A 94 -10.29 1.47 1.70
N VAL A 95 -11.58 1.33 2.04
CA VAL A 95 -12.32 0.06 1.90
C VAL A 95 -12.39 -0.39 0.43
N TYR A 96 -12.68 0.51 -0.51
CA TYR A 96 -12.73 0.18 -1.93
C TYR A 96 -11.37 -0.24 -2.50
N SER A 97 -10.27 0.36 -2.05
CA SER A 97 -8.92 -0.08 -2.44
C SER A 97 -8.67 -1.53 -2.00
N GLN A 98 -9.15 -1.93 -0.82
CA GLN A 98 -9.04 -3.31 -0.34
C GLN A 98 -9.93 -4.26 -1.15
N VAL A 99 -11.15 -3.86 -1.50
CA VAL A 99 -12.05 -4.66 -2.36
C VAL A 99 -11.43 -4.91 -3.73
N PHE A 100 -10.79 -3.90 -4.33
CA PHE A 100 -10.09 -4.05 -5.60
C PHE A 100 -8.94 -5.07 -5.51
N LEU A 101 -8.14 -5.01 -4.43
CA LEU A 101 -7.10 -5.99 -4.13
C LEU A 101 -7.65 -7.43 -4.00
N SER A 102 -8.79 -7.61 -3.33
CA SER A 102 -9.45 -8.91 -3.19
C SER A 102 -9.91 -9.50 -4.52
N ILE A 103 -10.35 -8.66 -5.46
CA ILE A 103 -10.73 -9.09 -6.81
C ILE A 103 -9.51 -9.44 -7.68
N ALA A 104 -8.38 -8.75 -7.49
CA ALA A 104 -7.15 -8.99 -8.24
C ALA A 104 -6.40 -10.28 -7.82
N LEU A 105 -6.52 -10.68 -6.55
CA LEU A 105 -5.88 -11.88 -6.00
C LEU A 105 -6.18 -13.19 -6.75
N PRO A 106 -7.44 -13.56 -7.04
CA PRO A 106 -7.74 -14.82 -7.74
C PRO A 106 -7.11 -14.90 -9.14
N PHE A 107 -6.99 -13.77 -9.84
CA PHE A 107 -6.31 -13.70 -11.14
C PHE A 107 -4.80 -13.96 -11.06
N SER A 108 -4.18 -13.69 -9.91
CA SER A 108 -2.77 -14.02 -9.67
C SER A 108 -2.59 -15.46 -9.18
N ILE A 109 -3.49 -15.92 -8.30
CA ILE A 109 -3.40 -17.24 -7.67
C ILE A 109 -3.71 -18.38 -8.65
N PHE A 110 -4.73 -18.21 -9.52
CA PHE A 110 -5.13 -19.25 -10.47
C PHE A 110 -4.00 -19.68 -11.43
N PRO A 111 -3.31 -18.78 -12.16
CA PRO A 111 -2.17 -19.16 -12.98
C PRO A 111 -0.99 -19.69 -12.16
N LEU A 112 -0.76 -19.17 -10.95
CA LEU A 112 0.28 -19.69 -10.07
C LEU A 112 0.04 -21.17 -9.72
N ILE A 113 -1.18 -21.52 -9.30
CA ILE A 113 -1.56 -22.90 -8.96
C ILE A 113 -1.51 -23.79 -10.20
N TYR A 114 -1.98 -23.30 -11.35
CA TYR A 114 -1.94 -24.06 -12.60
C TYR A 114 -0.51 -24.39 -13.05
N LEU A 115 0.39 -23.40 -13.01
CA LEU A 115 1.81 -23.58 -13.35
C LEU A 115 2.52 -24.48 -12.33
N THR A 116 2.20 -24.32 -11.04
CA THR A 116 2.78 -25.13 -9.95
C THR A 116 2.29 -26.58 -9.96
N SER A 117 1.06 -26.83 -10.42
CA SER A 117 0.49 -28.17 -10.51
C SER A 117 0.99 -28.95 -11.75
N LYS A 118 1.69 -28.29 -12.67
CA LYS A 118 2.19 -28.92 -13.89
C LYS A 118 3.54 -29.58 -13.62
N LYS A 119 3.53 -30.91 -13.42
CA LYS A 119 4.76 -31.73 -13.29
C LYS A 119 5.77 -31.45 -14.40
N SER A 120 5.34 -31.21 -15.64
CA SER A 120 6.29 -30.89 -16.73
C SER A 120 7.09 -29.59 -16.54
N LEU A 121 6.66 -28.66 -15.67
CA LEU A 121 7.36 -27.41 -15.38
C LEU A 121 8.09 -27.44 -14.02
N MET A 122 7.64 -28.28 -13.08
CA MET A 122 8.23 -28.38 -11.73
C MET A 122 9.05 -29.65 -11.49
N GLY A 123 8.97 -30.65 -12.37
CA GLY A 123 9.52 -32.00 -12.18
C GLY A 123 8.46 -33.08 -12.33
#